data_AF-A0A7C5SUY8-F1
#
_entry.id   AF-A0A7C5SUY8-F1
#
_cell.length_a   1.000
_cell.length_b   1.000
_cell.length_c   1.000
_cell.angle_alpha   90.00
_cell.angle_beta   90.00
_cell.angle_gamma   90.00
#
_symmetry.space_group_name_H-M   'P 1'
#
loop_
_entity.id
_entity.type
_entity.pdbx_description
1 polymer ?
#
loop_
_entity_poly.entity_id
_entity_poly.type
_entity_poly.pdbx_seq_one_letter_code
_entity_poly.pdbx_strand_id
1 'polypeptide(L)'
;MNLRLPLYQTGEGELHSLALNYIYFPIEKPQECFRPLFEHLLYDLWLAGIFSYHHENNLYLVFQVSSKNLLKEINKQLNAFIEKHVECFPKDFINWVCQEKKKELDFVDSVMTTKLYPSKSHKDFIIVRSIIYGYLRKIYGYGKGVISKESTVYVYRVPKSENSYISENKFIRQGIKFMFEVTPKERGRIWFDVVTHAFKVDELGITRRLSHPEMKQESLGFYRKYLSLAWMKPKLRCNTLMKMLSALSIQNNIIIKYYVWNSSKQQFEGYVIKFVK
;
A
#
# COMPACT_ATOMS: atom_id res chain seq x y z
N MET A 1 -13.16 17.78 32.01
CA MET A 1 -14.02 17.33 30.89
C MET A 1 -13.11 16.76 29.80
N ASN A 2 -12.97 15.43 29.73
CA ASN A 2 -11.97 14.76 28.90
C ASN A 2 -12.51 14.47 27.50
N LEU A 3 -12.15 15.32 26.53
CA LEU A 3 -12.37 15.07 25.12
C LEU A 3 -11.34 14.05 24.61
N ARG A 4 -11.74 12.78 24.50
CA ARG A 4 -10.96 11.76 23.78
C ARG A 4 -11.11 11.98 22.26
N LEU A 5 -9.98 12.29 21.62
CA LEU A 5 -9.75 12.42 20.17
C LEU A 5 -9.63 11.01 19.49
N PRO A 6 -9.52 10.94 18.14
CA PRO A 6 -10.40 10.17 17.25
C PRO A 6 -10.25 8.64 17.39
N LEU A 7 -11.28 7.88 17.01
CA LEU A 7 -11.38 6.40 17.07
C LEU A 7 -10.01 5.67 17.04
N TYR A 8 -9.60 5.24 18.23
CA TYR A 8 -8.54 4.29 18.50
C TYR A 8 -9.15 2.88 18.52
N GLN A 9 -8.75 1.98 17.61
CA GLN A 9 -8.51 0.54 17.86
C GLN A 9 -8.30 -0.24 16.56
N THR A 10 -7.15 -0.91 16.47
CA THR A 10 -7.03 -2.26 15.89
C THR A 10 -6.35 -3.05 17.01
N GLY A 11 -7.06 -3.98 17.65
CA GLY A 11 -6.64 -4.56 18.93
C GLY A 11 -5.21 -5.12 18.94
N GLU A 12 -4.62 -5.27 20.13
CA GLU A 12 -3.35 -5.99 20.35
C GLU A 12 -3.36 -7.44 19.83
N GLY A 13 -4.53 -7.95 19.41
CA GLY A 13 -4.79 -9.33 19.03
C GLY A 13 -4.84 -9.68 17.53
N GLU A 14 -4.86 -8.70 16.62
CA GLU A 14 -5.34 -8.97 15.24
C GLU A 14 -4.27 -9.17 14.18
N LEU A 15 -3.01 -8.89 14.52
CA LEU A 15 -1.86 -9.23 13.68
C LEU A 15 -1.32 -10.65 13.95
N HIS A 16 -1.91 -11.38 14.91
CA HIS A 16 -1.43 -12.68 15.39
C HIS A 16 -1.35 -13.80 14.34
N SER A 17 -1.90 -13.60 13.14
CA SER A 17 -2.02 -14.62 12.11
C SER A 17 -1.49 -14.21 10.74
N LEU A 18 -0.71 -13.13 10.62
CA LEU A 18 -0.16 -12.75 9.33
C LEU A 18 0.98 -13.69 8.94
N ALA A 19 0.67 -14.67 8.09
CA ALA A 19 1.66 -15.47 7.40
C ALA A 19 1.92 -14.91 6.00
N LEU A 20 3.18 -14.82 5.60
CA LEU A 20 3.58 -14.37 4.28
C LEU A 20 4.37 -15.42 3.56
N ASN A 21 4.16 -15.47 2.24
CA ASN A 21 5.05 -16.17 1.36
C ASN A 21 6.34 -15.36 1.19
N TYR A 22 7.48 -16.03 1.15
CA TYR A 22 8.73 -15.42 0.77
C TYR A 22 9.59 -16.41 -0.01
N ILE A 23 10.50 -15.88 -0.82
CA ILE A 23 11.60 -16.63 -1.42
C ILE A 23 12.91 -16.01 -0.98
N TYR A 24 13.95 -16.84 -0.86
CA TYR A 24 15.30 -16.35 -0.69
C TYR A 24 15.73 -15.62 -1.97
N PHE A 25 16.09 -14.35 -1.83
CA PHE A 25 16.40 -13.44 -2.92
C PHE A 25 17.49 -12.45 -2.47
N PRO A 26 18.74 -12.90 -2.39
CA PRO A 26 19.84 -12.08 -1.88
C PRO A 26 20.25 -11.00 -2.89
N ILE A 27 20.59 -9.80 -2.38
CA ILE A 27 21.12 -8.71 -3.20
C ILE A 27 22.47 -8.28 -2.63
N GLU A 28 23.53 -8.43 -3.42
CA GLU A 28 24.91 -8.19 -2.98
C GLU A 28 25.23 -6.68 -2.90
N LYS A 29 24.65 -5.88 -3.80
CA LYS A 29 24.87 -4.43 -3.87
C LYS A 29 23.55 -3.64 -3.83
N PRO A 30 22.91 -3.47 -2.66
CA PRO A 30 21.64 -2.77 -2.52
C PRO A 30 21.60 -1.38 -3.16
N GLN A 31 22.68 -0.60 -3.06
CA GLN A 31 22.73 0.78 -3.57
C GLN A 31 22.58 0.86 -5.10
N GLU A 32 23.13 -0.12 -5.82
CA GLU A 32 23.09 -0.18 -7.29
C GLU A 32 21.85 -0.95 -7.78
N CYS A 33 21.48 -2.01 -7.06
CA CYS A 33 20.51 -2.99 -7.51
C CYS A 33 19.08 -2.74 -7.02
N PHE A 34 18.87 -1.90 -6.02
CA PHE A 34 17.51 -1.55 -5.58
C PHE A 34 16.77 -0.73 -6.63
N ARG A 35 17.46 0.14 -7.37
CA ARG A 35 16.82 0.91 -8.44
C ARG A 35 16.14 0.00 -9.49
N PRO A 36 16.85 -0.91 -10.17
CA PRO A 36 16.21 -1.82 -11.11
C PRO A 36 15.22 -2.79 -10.44
N LEU A 37 15.45 -3.20 -9.19
CA LEU A 37 14.49 -4.00 -8.42
C LEU A 37 13.14 -3.29 -8.28
N PHE A 38 13.14 -2.03 -7.85
CA PHE A 38 11.92 -1.23 -7.65
C PHE A 38 11.28 -0.78 -8.97
N GLU A 39 12.08 -0.36 -9.95
CA GLU A 39 11.59 0.15 -11.24
C GLU A 39 11.09 -0.96 -12.18
N HIS A 40 11.64 -2.17 -12.08
CA HIS A 40 11.30 -3.29 -12.96
C HIS A 40 10.63 -4.44 -12.20
N LEU A 41 11.39 -5.25 -11.44
CA LEU A 41 10.86 -6.50 -10.89
C LEU A 41 9.60 -6.32 -10.04
N LEU A 42 9.62 -5.43 -9.05
CA LEU A 42 8.46 -5.23 -8.17
C LEU A 42 7.27 -4.63 -8.91
N TYR A 43 7.53 -3.84 -9.96
CA TYR A 43 6.49 -3.27 -10.81
C TYR A 43 5.85 -4.32 -11.72
N ASP A 44 6.65 -5.17 -12.36
CA ASP A 44 6.16 -6.23 -13.25
C ASP A 44 5.39 -7.30 -12.46
N LEU A 45 5.88 -7.68 -11.27
CA LEU A 45 5.15 -8.53 -10.34
C LEU A 45 3.82 -7.88 -9.92
N TRP A 46 3.81 -6.57 -9.67
CA TRP A 46 2.57 -5.86 -9.33
C TRP A 46 1.56 -5.89 -10.48
N LEU A 47 1.99 -5.71 -11.74
CA LEU A 47 1.13 -5.84 -12.93
C LEU A 47 0.54 -7.25 -13.06
N ALA A 48 1.32 -8.27 -12.69
CA ALA A 48 0.87 -9.66 -12.61
C ALA A 48 -0.11 -9.93 -11.45
N GLY A 49 -0.38 -8.96 -10.58
CA GLY A 49 -1.26 -9.12 -9.41
C GLY A 49 -0.55 -9.72 -8.18
N ILE A 50 0.78 -9.59 -8.13
CA ILE A 50 1.65 -10.05 -7.05
C ILE A 50 2.21 -8.82 -6.34
N PHE A 51 1.77 -8.55 -5.13
CA PHE A 51 2.41 -7.50 -4.33
C PHE A 51 3.68 -8.09 -3.71
N SER A 52 4.82 -7.45 -3.94
CA SER A 52 6.11 -7.95 -3.49
C SER A 52 6.90 -6.87 -2.76
N TYR A 53 7.73 -7.31 -1.81
CA TYR A 53 8.60 -6.43 -1.03
C TYR A 53 9.90 -7.15 -0.70
N HIS A 54 11.04 -6.51 -0.98
CA HIS A 54 12.35 -7.05 -0.63
C HIS A 54 12.83 -6.56 0.73
N HIS A 55 13.28 -7.48 1.57
CA HIS A 55 13.89 -7.17 2.86
C HIS A 55 14.78 -8.33 3.33
N GLU A 56 16.01 -8.02 3.78
CA GLU A 56 16.96 -8.99 4.35
C GLU A 56 17.13 -10.25 3.53
N ASN A 57 17.49 -10.08 2.26
CA ASN A 57 17.69 -11.17 1.31
C ASN A 57 16.46 -12.05 1.07
N ASN A 58 15.26 -11.55 1.39
CA ASN A 58 14.02 -12.23 1.10
C ASN A 58 13.13 -11.33 0.24
N LEU A 59 12.50 -11.94 -0.75
CA LEU A 59 11.41 -11.31 -1.50
C LEU A 59 10.08 -11.87 -0.95
N TYR A 60 9.39 -11.03 -0.18
CA TYR A 60 8.07 -11.34 0.36
C TYR A 60 7.02 -11.17 -0.74
N LEU A 61 6.08 -12.10 -0.83
CA LEU A 61 5.09 -12.20 -1.91
C LEU A 61 3.66 -12.30 -1.34
N VAL A 62 2.76 -11.48 -1.87
CA VAL A 62 1.33 -11.48 -1.57
C VAL A 62 0.54 -11.58 -2.88
N PHE A 63 -0.05 -12.73 -3.12
CA PHE A 63 -0.86 -13.01 -4.30
C PHE A 63 -2.25 -12.43 -4.14
N GLN A 64 -2.65 -11.53 -5.05
CA GLN A 64 -3.93 -10.81 -4.94
C GLN A 64 -5.08 -11.50 -5.68
N VAL A 65 -4.78 -12.48 -6.52
CA VAL A 65 -5.75 -13.26 -7.31
C VAL A 65 -5.44 -14.75 -7.16
N SER A 66 -6.44 -15.61 -7.29
CA SER A 66 -6.27 -17.06 -7.28
C SER A 66 -6.21 -17.56 -8.73
N SER A 67 -5.04 -17.46 -9.37
CA SER A 67 -4.86 -17.87 -10.76
C SER A 67 -3.63 -18.76 -10.91
N LYS A 68 -3.81 -19.94 -11.54
CA LYS A 68 -2.70 -20.86 -11.84
C LYS A 68 -1.59 -20.21 -12.68
N ASN A 69 -1.92 -19.18 -13.47
CA ASN A 69 -0.94 -18.48 -14.29
C ASN A 69 0.02 -17.60 -13.47
N LEU A 70 -0.29 -17.29 -12.20
CA LEU A 70 0.58 -16.47 -11.36
C LEU A 70 1.93 -17.13 -11.10
N LEU A 71 1.96 -18.44 -10.91
CA LEU A 71 3.19 -19.17 -10.63
C LEU A 71 4.16 -19.11 -11.82
N LYS A 72 3.62 -19.30 -13.03
CA LYS A 72 4.37 -19.11 -14.27
C LYS A 72 4.86 -17.67 -14.41
N GLU A 73 4.02 -16.69 -14.04
CA GLU A 73 4.38 -15.29 -14.14
C GLU A 73 5.47 -14.91 -13.11
N ILE A 74 5.42 -15.42 -11.87
CA ILE A 74 6.51 -15.25 -10.89
C ILE A 74 7.82 -15.76 -11.47
N ASN A 75 7.85 -17.01 -11.94
CA ASN A 75 9.07 -17.62 -12.48
C ASN A 75 9.59 -16.82 -13.67
N LYS A 76 8.71 -16.45 -14.60
CA LYS A 76 9.06 -15.64 -15.76
C LYS A 76 9.68 -14.29 -15.36
N GLN A 77 9.06 -13.56 -14.44
CA GLN A 77 9.54 -12.24 -14.03
C GLN A 77 10.84 -12.31 -13.22
N LEU A 78 10.97 -13.31 -12.33
CA LEU A 78 12.20 -13.52 -11.55
C LEU A 78 13.36 -13.96 -12.43
N ASN A 79 13.15 -14.95 -13.30
CA ASN A 79 14.19 -15.43 -14.23
C ASN A 79 14.65 -14.30 -15.15
N ALA A 80 13.71 -13.57 -15.77
CA ALA A 80 14.06 -12.45 -16.65
C ALA A 80 14.84 -11.35 -15.91
N PHE A 81 14.49 -11.07 -14.65
CA PHE A 81 15.22 -10.08 -13.85
C PHE A 81 16.63 -10.57 -13.48
N ILE A 82 16.76 -11.82 -13.03
CA ILE A 82 18.06 -12.40 -12.64
C ILE A 82 18.99 -12.48 -13.86
N GLU A 83 18.50 -12.94 -15.01
CA GLU A 83 19.28 -13.01 -16.26
C GLU A 83 19.79 -11.64 -16.72
N LYS A 84 18.98 -10.59 -16.52
CA LYS A 84 19.33 -9.22 -16.93
C LYS A 84 20.27 -8.53 -15.94
N HIS A 85 20.20 -8.89 -14.66
CA HIS A 85 20.88 -8.23 -13.56
C HIS A 85 21.71 -9.21 -12.73
N VAL A 86 22.42 -10.13 -13.38
CA VAL A 86 23.22 -11.19 -12.74
C VAL A 86 24.20 -10.62 -11.72
N GLU A 87 24.77 -9.46 -12.00
CA GLU A 87 25.71 -8.73 -11.15
C GLU A 87 25.13 -8.28 -9.80
N CYS A 88 23.80 -8.28 -9.66
CA CYS A 88 23.12 -7.91 -8.42
C CYS A 88 23.08 -9.01 -7.37
N PHE A 89 23.44 -10.24 -7.76
CA PHE A 89 23.27 -11.42 -6.94
C PHE A 89 24.62 -12.06 -6.60
N PRO A 90 24.76 -12.66 -5.40
CA PRO A 90 25.94 -13.41 -5.03
C PRO A 90 26.24 -14.52 -6.05
N LYS A 91 27.52 -14.71 -6.38
CA LYS A 91 27.97 -15.75 -7.32
C LYS A 91 27.45 -17.14 -6.97
N ASP A 92 27.35 -17.48 -5.68
CA ASP A 92 26.84 -18.79 -5.26
C ASP A 92 25.33 -18.91 -5.48
N PHE A 93 24.58 -17.81 -5.33
CA PHE A 93 23.16 -17.78 -5.68
C PHE A 93 22.97 -17.92 -7.18
N ILE A 94 23.74 -17.19 -7.98
CA ILE A 94 23.73 -17.32 -9.44
C ILE A 94 24.17 -18.71 -9.87
N ASN A 95 25.19 -19.31 -9.24
CA ASN A 95 25.63 -20.65 -9.56
C ASN A 95 24.57 -21.68 -9.21
N TRP A 96 23.88 -21.53 -8.07
CA TRP A 96 22.72 -22.37 -7.74
C TRP A 96 21.59 -22.19 -8.77
N VAL A 97 21.27 -20.95 -9.14
CA VAL A 97 20.26 -20.61 -10.16
C VAL A 97 20.63 -21.15 -11.55
N CYS A 98 21.91 -21.06 -11.92
CA CYS A 98 22.40 -21.36 -13.26
C CYS A 98 22.98 -22.79 -13.40
N GLN A 99 23.21 -23.54 -12.32
CA GLN A 99 23.66 -24.94 -12.41
C GLN A 99 22.55 -25.86 -12.93
N GLU A 100 21.28 -25.44 -12.86
CA GLU A 100 20.17 -26.04 -13.61
C GLU A 100 20.16 -25.56 -15.09
N LYS A 101 21.27 -25.74 -15.82
CA LYS A 101 21.50 -25.20 -17.18
C LYS A 101 20.50 -25.59 -18.31
N LYS A 102 19.32 -26.14 -18.03
CA LYS A 102 18.31 -26.47 -19.08
C LYS A 102 16.84 -26.33 -18.67
N LYS A 103 16.49 -25.75 -17.52
CA LYS A 103 15.08 -25.52 -17.14
C LYS A 103 14.89 -24.13 -16.56
N GLU A 104 13.79 -23.49 -16.92
CA GLU A 104 13.30 -22.30 -16.20
C GLU A 104 13.24 -22.63 -14.71
N LEU A 105 13.81 -21.77 -13.87
CA LEU A 105 13.82 -22.03 -12.44
C LEU A 105 12.42 -21.98 -11.88
N ASP A 106 12.04 -23.01 -11.13
CA ASP A 106 10.75 -23.07 -10.48
C ASP A 106 10.83 -22.52 -9.06
N PHE A 107 10.71 -21.18 -8.94
CA PHE A 107 10.70 -20.52 -7.63
C PHE A 107 9.49 -20.93 -6.79
N VAL A 108 8.48 -21.55 -7.39
CA VAL A 108 7.26 -22.01 -6.71
C VAL A 108 7.57 -23.01 -5.60
N ASP A 109 8.47 -23.95 -5.85
CA ASP A 109 8.87 -24.96 -4.86
C ASP A 109 9.81 -24.37 -3.78
N SER A 110 10.40 -23.21 -4.06
CA SER A 110 11.20 -22.45 -3.09
C SER A 110 10.38 -21.49 -2.22
N VAL A 111 9.07 -21.34 -2.49
CA VAL A 111 8.20 -20.45 -1.71
C VAL A 111 8.02 -21.01 -0.31
N MET A 112 8.56 -20.29 0.66
CA MET A 112 8.43 -20.57 2.08
C MET A 112 7.35 -19.68 2.70
N THR A 113 6.83 -20.09 3.85
CA THR A 113 5.91 -19.26 4.63
C THR A 113 6.53 -18.87 5.96
N THR A 114 6.36 -17.61 6.35
CA THR A 114 6.79 -17.11 7.67
C THR A 114 5.66 -16.39 8.36
N LYS A 115 5.58 -16.51 9.70
CA LYS A 115 4.65 -15.75 10.53
C LYS A 115 5.32 -14.45 10.96
N LEU A 116 4.71 -13.32 10.64
CA LEU A 116 5.24 -11.99 11.00
C LEU A 116 4.89 -11.56 12.44
N TYR A 117 4.25 -12.41 13.25
CA TYR A 117 3.81 -12.07 14.62
C TYR A 117 4.06 -13.24 15.58
N PRO A 118 4.48 -13.02 16.86
CA PRO A 118 4.54 -11.75 17.61
C PRO A 118 5.66 -10.80 17.26
N SER A 119 5.28 -9.54 16.98
CA SER A 119 6.17 -8.41 16.76
C SER A 119 7.15 -8.25 17.93
N LYS A 120 8.32 -8.86 17.79
CA LYS A 120 9.48 -8.59 18.64
C LYS A 120 10.54 -7.77 17.88
N SER A 121 10.29 -7.42 16.61
CA SER A 121 11.27 -6.73 15.77
C SER A 121 10.66 -5.63 14.90
N HIS A 122 11.43 -4.54 14.74
CA HIS A 122 11.17 -3.44 13.80
C HIS A 122 10.97 -3.91 12.34
N LYS A 123 11.57 -5.04 11.97
CA LYS A 123 11.58 -5.60 10.62
C LYS A 123 10.19 -6.05 10.17
N ASP A 124 9.49 -6.78 11.03
CA ASP A 124 8.14 -7.30 10.76
C ASP A 124 7.16 -6.16 10.53
N PHE A 125 7.29 -5.07 11.30
CA PHE A 125 6.47 -3.88 11.16
C PHE A 125 6.64 -3.21 9.78
N ILE A 126 7.87 -3.11 9.27
CA ILE A 126 8.13 -2.52 7.94
C ILE A 126 7.41 -3.33 6.86
N ILE A 127 7.47 -4.66 6.94
CA ILE A 127 6.86 -5.56 5.94
C ILE A 127 5.32 -5.44 6.00
N VAL A 128 4.72 -5.51 7.20
CA VAL A 128 3.27 -5.33 7.41
C VAL A 128 2.82 -4.00 6.83
N ARG A 129 3.53 -2.91 7.15
CA ARG A 129 3.25 -1.58 6.65
C ARG A 129 3.25 -1.58 5.12
N SER A 130 4.33 -2.06 4.49
CA SER A 130 4.46 -2.11 3.04
C SER A 130 3.29 -2.85 2.37
N ILE A 131 2.86 -3.99 2.93
CA ILE A 131 1.73 -4.78 2.42
C ILE A 131 0.42 -4.00 2.48
N ILE A 132 0.17 -3.32 3.60
CA ILE A 132 -1.04 -2.53 3.75
C ILE A 132 -1.02 -1.32 2.81
N TYR A 133 0.12 -0.63 2.68
CA TYR A 133 0.29 0.43 1.67
C TYR A 133 0.00 -0.09 0.26
N GLY A 134 0.51 -1.27 -0.10
CA GLY A 134 0.28 -1.91 -1.40
C GLY A 134 -1.18 -2.26 -1.66
N TYR A 135 -1.82 -2.90 -0.69
CA TYR A 135 -3.24 -3.26 -0.73
C TYR A 135 -4.12 -2.02 -0.89
N LEU A 136 -3.87 -1.01 -0.06
CA LEU A 136 -4.56 0.27 -0.11
C LEU A 136 -4.37 0.94 -1.48
N ARG A 137 -3.13 1.03 -2.00
CA ARG A 137 -2.85 1.58 -3.34
C ARG A 137 -3.69 0.91 -4.43
N LYS A 138 -3.96 -0.39 -4.35
CA LYS A 138 -4.82 -1.10 -5.31
C LYS A 138 -6.29 -0.71 -5.22
N ILE A 139 -6.88 -0.70 -4.02
CA ILE A 139 -8.26 -0.21 -3.81
C ILE A 139 -8.40 1.19 -4.44
N TYR A 140 -7.36 2.00 -4.30
CA TYR A 140 -7.36 3.40 -4.70
C TYR A 140 -6.98 3.63 -6.18
N GLY A 141 -6.31 2.69 -6.83
CA GLY A 141 -5.93 2.77 -8.25
C GLY A 141 -7.03 2.30 -9.21
N TYR A 142 -7.91 1.38 -8.78
CA TYR A 142 -8.94 0.78 -9.64
C TYR A 142 -10.33 1.44 -9.53
N GLY A 143 -10.59 2.26 -8.51
CA GLY A 143 -11.86 2.98 -8.40
C GLY A 143 -12.00 4.10 -9.46
N LYS A 144 -12.99 3.98 -10.37
CA LYS A 144 -13.45 5.11 -11.22
C LYS A 144 -13.89 6.25 -10.29
N GLY A 145 -13.02 7.21 -10.00
CA GLY A 145 -13.34 8.11 -8.89
C GLY A 145 -12.18 8.50 -8.00
N VAL A 146 -11.08 7.76 -7.99
CA VAL A 146 -10.12 7.93 -6.90
C VAL A 146 -8.83 8.58 -7.40
N ILE A 147 -8.36 9.60 -6.67
CA ILE A 147 -7.02 10.17 -6.85
C ILE A 147 -6.24 9.84 -5.59
N SER A 148 -5.03 9.29 -5.74
CA SER A 148 -4.09 9.08 -4.64
C SER A 148 -2.89 10.03 -4.82
N LYS A 149 -2.53 10.76 -3.76
CA LYS A 149 -1.25 11.47 -3.66
C LYS A 149 -0.64 11.15 -2.29
N GLU A 150 0.57 10.61 -2.27
CA GLU A 150 1.28 10.24 -1.04
C GLU A 150 0.46 9.25 -0.19
N SER A 151 0.33 9.49 1.12
CA SER A 151 -0.52 8.72 2.03
C SER A 151 -1.97 9.25 2.11
N THR A 152 -2.42 9.99 1.10
CA THR A 152 -3.76 10.59 1.07
C THR A 152 -4.56 10.14 -0.15
N VAL A 153 -5.80 9.73 0.11
CA VAL A 153 -6.76 9.25 -0.88
C VAL A 153 -7.91 10.22 -0.97
N TYR A 154 -8.26 10.63 -2.17
CA TYR A 154 -9.42 11.45 -2.39
C TYR A 154 -10.48 10.65 -3.14
N VAL A 155 -11.65 10.45 -2.52
CA VAL A 155 -12.64 9.45 -2.94
C VAL A 155 -13.47 9.87 -4.17
N TYR A 156 -13.38 11.13 -4.65
CA TYR A 156 -14.24 11.65 -5.73
C TYR A 156 -13.49 12.42 -6.85
N ARG A 157 -13.19 11.78 -8.00
CA ARG A 157 -12.12 12.13 -8.96
C ARG A 157 -12.34 13.46 -9.64
N VAL A 158 -13.59 13.86 -9.73
CA VAL A 158 -14.01 14.98 -10.55
C VAL A 158 -14.73 15.94 -9.63
N PRO A 159 -14.49 17.25 -9.75
CA PRO A 159 -15.13 18.29 -8.93
C PRO A 159 -16.68 18.31 -8.93
N LYS A 160 -17.36 17.37 -9.60
CA LYS A 160 -18.83 17.29 -9.66
C LYS A 160 -19.50 16.74 -8.40
N SER A 161 -18.76 16.49 -7.31
CA SER A 161 -19.31 15.95 -6.06
C SER A 161 -19.64 17.05 -5.04
N GLU A 162 -20.65 16.84 -4.21
CA GLU A 162 -21.06 17.76 -3.12
C GLU A 162 -19.94 18.11 -2.12
N ASN A 163 -18.83 17.36 -2.12
CA ASN A 163 -17.68 17.55 -1.21
C ASN A 163 -16.54 18.39 -1.80
N SER A 164 -16.73 18.99 -2.99
CA SER A 164 -15.76 19.89 -3.61
C SER A 164 -16.33 21.29 -3.78
N TYR A 165 -15.64 22.28 -3.21
CA TYR A 165 -15.91 23.69 -3.53
C TYR A 165 -15.05 24.07 -4.74
N ILE A 166 -15.66 24.58 -5.80
CA ILE A 166 -14.96 25.02 -7.03
C ILE A 166 -15.18 26.52 -7.21
N SER A 167 -14.12 27.22 -7.57
CA SER A 167 -14.15 28.59 -8.04
C SER A 167 -13.12 28.74 -9.15
N GLU A 168 -13.56 29.00 -10.38
CA GLU A 168 -12.67 29.23 -11.54
C GLU A 168 -11.65 28.08 -11.73
N ASN A 169 -10.37 28.34 -11.41
CA ASN A 169 -9.25 27.41 -11.51
C ASN A 169 -8.82 26.80 -10.17
N LYS A 170 -9.58 27.01 -9.09
CA LYS A 170 -9.21 26.60 -7.73
C LYS A 170 -10.33 25.81 -7.06
N PHE A 171 -9.94 24.82 -6.26
CA PHE A 171 -10.91 23.95 -5.59
C PHE A 171 -10.42 23.41 -4.24
N ILE A 172 -11.35 23.11 -3.34
CA ILE A 172 -11.07 22.45 -2.05
C ILE A 172 -11.61 21.03 -2.10
N ARG A 173 -10.84 20.07 -1.59
CA ARG A 173 -11.21 18.65 -1.58
C ARG A 173 -10.86 18.00 -0.26
N GLN A 174 -11.77 17.16 0.22
CA GLN A 174 -11.52 16.29 1.35
C GLN A 174 -11.06 14.90 0.90
N GLY A 175 -10.24 14.25 1.71
CA GLY A 175 -9.75 12.90 1.50
C GLY A 175 -9.50 12.18 2.82
N ILE A 176 -9.10 10.92 2.73
CA ILE A 176 -8.63 10.13 3.87
C ILE A 176 -7.11 10.08 3.81
N LYS A 177 -6.46 10.53 4.89
CA LYS A 177 -5.05 10.27 5.14
C LYS A 177 -4.94 9.01 5.97
N PHE A 178 -4.09 8.10 5.52
CA PHE A 178 -3.69 6.94 6.31
C PHE A 178 -2.32 7.20 6.92
N MET A 179 -2.17 6.88 8.19
CA MET A 179 -0.92 7.06 8.93
C MET A 179 -0.58 5.78 9.67
N PHE A 180 0.71 5.52 9.77
CA PHE A 180 1.24 4.43 10.57
C PHE A 180 2.02 5.04 11.71
N GLU A 181 1.61 4.76 12.94
CA GLU A 181 2.33 5.18 14.13
C GLU A 181 3.12 4.00 14.69
N VAL A 182 4.39 4.25 14.97
CA VAL A 182 5.23 3.35 15.75
C VAL A 182 5.22 3.86 17.17
N THR A 183 4.60 3.09 18.07
CA THR A 183 4.67 3.43 19.50
C THR A 183 6.08 3.16 20.04
N PRO A 184 6.51 3.77 21.16
CA PRO A 184 7.81 3.49 21.79
C PRO A 184 8.01 2.02 22.21
N LYS A 185 6.93 1.23 22.26
CA LYS A 185 6.97 -0.23 22.51
C LYS A 185 6.96 -1.05 21.21
N GLU A 186 7.30 -0.43 20.09
CA GLU A 186 7.35 -1.00 18.74
C GLU A 186 6.02 -1.59 18.23
N ARG A 187 4.91 -1.25 18.87
CA ARG A 187 3.58 -1.63 18.37
C ARG A 187 3.19 -0.69 17.24
N GLY A 188 2.91 -1.28 16.09
CA GLY A 188 2.37 -0.58 14.93
C GLY A 188 0.88 -0.31 15.09
N ARG A 189 0.46 0.95 14.86
CA ARG A 189 -0.95 1.32 14.77
C ARG A 189 -1.23 1.97 13.42
N ILE A 190 -2.41 1.69 12.89
CA ILE A 190 -2.88 2.28 11.63
C ILE A 190 -4.00 3.25 11.97
N TRP A 191 -3.86 4.47 11.47
CA TRP A 191 -4.81 5.55 11.67
C TRP A 191 -5.38 5.98 10.34
N PHE A 192 -6.66 6.30 10.36
CA PHE A 192 -7.33 6.96 9.26
C PHE A 192 -7.87 8.28 9.75
N ASP A 193 -7.66 9.33 8.97
CA ASP A 193 -8.14 10.65 9.31
C ASP A 193 -8.63 11.43 8.09
N VAL A 194 -9.56 12.35 8.30
CA VAL A 194 -10.07 13.19 7.22
C VAL A 194 -9.15 14.38 7.03
N VAL A 195 -8.61 14.55 5.83
CA VAL A 195 -7.80 15.71 5.47
C VAL A 195 -8.51 16.58 4.46
N THR A 196 -8.29 17.89 4.55
CA THR A 196 -8.84 18.88 3.64
C THR A 196 -7.68 19.60 2.97
N HIS A 197 -7.62 19.57 1.64
CA HIS A 197 -6.59 20.25 0.86
C HIS A 197 -7.21 21.19 -0.16
N ALA A 198 -6.54 22.31 -0.42
CA ALA A 198 -6.88 23.24 -1.48
C ALA A 198 -5.91 23.10 -2.64
N PHE A 199 -6.43 23.28 -3.85
CA PHE A 199 -5.70 23.14 -5.10
C PHE A 199 -5.98 24.31 -6.03
N LYS A 200 -5.00 24.59 -6.90
CA LYS A 200 -5.13 25.46 -8.06
C LYS A 200 -4.65 24.73 -9.30
N VAL A 201 -5.35 24.95 -10.40
CA VAL A 201 -5.02 24.50 -11.74
C VAL A 201 -4.36 25.67 -12.44
N ASP A 202 -3.15 25.47 -12.96
CA ASP A 202 -2.48 26.49 -13.77
C ASP A 202 -2.97 26.48 -15.23
N GLU A 203 -2.42 27.37 -16.04
CA GLU A 203 -2.78 27.53 -17.46
C GLU A 203 -2.49 26.28 -18.30
N LEU A 204 -1.56 25.44 -17.84
CA LEU A 204 -1.21 24.16 -18.49
C LEU A 204 -2.10 23.00 -18.01
N GLY A 205 -3.08 23.28 -17.14
CA GLY A 205 -3.97 22.26 -16.57
C GLY A 205 -3.33 21.46 -15.42
N ILE A 206 -2.14 21.85 -14.95
CA ILE A 206 -1.44 21.14 -13.87
C ILE A 206 -2.02 21.55 -12.53
N THR A 207 -2.37 20.55 -11.72
CA THR A 207 -2.97 20.75 -10.39
C THR A 207 -1.91 20.75 -9.29
N ARG A 208 -1.75 21.88 -8.59
CA ARG A 208 -0.87 22.03 -7.43
C ARG A 208 -1.63 22.31 -6.13
N ARG A 209 -1.06 21.94 -4.98
CA ARG A 209 -1.61 22.28 -3.65
C ARG A 209 -1.34 23.75 -3.32
N LEU A 210 -2.27 24.38 -2.60
CA LEU A 210 -2.12 25.73 -2.05
C LEU A 210 -1.82 25.69 -0.55
N SER A 211 -0.88 26.51 -0.11
CA SER A 211 -0.60 26.78 1.31
C SER A 211 -1.58 27.81 1.91
N HIS A 212 -1.61 27.93 3.25
CA HIS A 212 -2.46 28.92 3.93
C HIS A 212 -2.23 30.37 3.48
N PRO A 213 -0.97 30.86 3.34
CA PRO A 213 -0.71 32.19 2.82
C PRO A 213 -1.22 32.38 1.39
N GLU A 214 -0.97 31.42 0.51
CA GLU A 214 -1.44 31.48 -0.89
C GLU A 214 -2.96 31.50 -0.95
N MET A 215 -3.66 30.68 -0.17
CA MET A 215 -5.12 30.71 -0.13
C MET A 215 -5.69 32.08 0.30
N LYS A 216 -5.03 32.77 1.25
CA LYS A 216 -5.45 34.11 1.68
C LYS A 216 -5.23 35.15 0.58
N GLN A 217 -4.12 35.05 -0.16
CA GLN A 217 -3.82 35.90 -1.31
C GLN A 217 -4.81 35.67 -2.46
N GLU A 218 -5.21 34.41 -2.68
CA GLU A 218 -6.17 34.03 -3.72
C GLU A 218 -7.58 34.55 -3.46
N SER A 219 -8.08 34.44 -2.22
CA SER A 219 -9.36 35.02 -1.77
C SER A 219 -9.60 34.70 -0.29
N LEU A 220 -9.94 35.71 0.51
CA LEU A 220 -10.41 35.52 1.89
C LEU A 220 -11.66 34.64 1.96
N GLY A 221 -12.55 34.72 0.98
CA GLY A 221 -13.74 33.85 0.89
C GLY A 221 -13.37 32.39 0.69
N PHE A 222 -12.45 32.11 -0.25
CA PHE A 222 -11.92 30.77 -0.49
C PHE A 222 -11.23 30.20 0.76
N TYR A 223 -10.40 31.01 1.42
CA TYR A 223 -9.72 30.61 2.65
C TYR A 223 -10.68 30.31 3.81
N ARG A 224 -11.71 31.15 4.01
CA ARG A 224 -12.76 30.89 5.02
C ARG A 224 -13.52 29.61 4.71
N LYS A 225 -13.82 29.35 3.44
CA LYS A 225 -14.47 28.09 3.02
C LYS A 225 -13.57 26.88 3.32
N TYR A 226 -12.27 26.98 3.02
CA TYR A 226 -11.28 25.94 3.38
C TYR A 226 -11.29 25.66 4.89
N LEU A 227 -11.19 26.70 5.72
CA LEU A 227 -11.22 26.54 7.18
C LEU A 227 -12.52 25.91 7.67
N SER A 228 -13.68 26.31 7.12
CA SER A 228 -14.98 25.71 7.50
C SER A 228 -15.05 24.20 7.18
N LEU A 229 -14.37 23.75 6.13
CA LEU A 229 -14.29 22.35 5.74
C LEU A 229 -13.17 21.60 6.48
N ALA A 230 -12.12 22.28 6.93
CA ALA A 230 -11.03 21.70 7.70
C ALA A 230 -11.37 21.56 9.19
N TRP A 231 -12.03 22.58 9.76
CA TRP A 231 -12.53 22.60 11.14
C TRP A 231 -13.86 21.86 11.24
N MET A 232 -13.76 20.53 11.21
CA MET A 232 -14.89 19.64 11.43
C MET A 232 -15.05 19.33 12.92
N LYS A 233 -16.28 19.41 13.43
CA LYS A 233 -16.61 18.88 14.76
C LYS A 233 -16.28 17.36 14.82
N PRO A 234 -15.81 16.81 15.95
CA PRO A 234 -15.38 15.41 16.03
C PRO A 234 -16.40 14.39 15.54
N LYS A 235 -17.68 14.56 15.90
CA LYS A 235 -18.78 13.68 15.43
C LYS A 235 -18.95 13.73 13.91
N LEU A 236 -18.89 14.92 13.32
CA LEU A 236 -18.99 15.09 11.87
C LEU A 236 -17.78 14.48 11.16
N ARG A 237 -16.57 14.70 11.68
CA ARG A 237 -15.32 14.13 11.16
C ARG A 237 -15.38 12.60 11.15
N CYS A 238 -15.83 11.98 12.24
CA CYS A 238 -16.05 10.54 12.33
C CYS A 238 -17.04 10.04 11.27
N ASN A 239 -18.20 10.70 11.15
CA ASN A 239 -19.22 10.32 10.17
C ASN A 239 -18.69 10.44 8.73
N THR A 240 -17.97 11.51 8.41
CA THR A 240 -17.33 11.73 7.10
C THR A 240 -16.29 10.65 6.83
N LEU A 241 -15.44 10.32 7.80
CA LEU A 241 -14.45 9.26 7.69
C LEU A 241 -15.12 7.92 7.38
N MET A 242 -16.14 7.54 8.14
CA MET A 242 -16.88 6.29 7.94
C MET A 242 -17.55 6.23 6.56
N LYS A 243 -18.13 7.34 6.09
CA LYS A 243 -18.71 7.43 4.73
C LYS A 243 -17.64 7.26 3.66
N MET A 244 -16.50 7.93 3.78
CA MET A 244 -15.41 7.82 2.82
C MET A 244 -14.79 6.42 2.80
N LEU A 245 -14.60 5.79 3.96
CA LEU A 245 -14.13 4.41 4.08
C LEU A 245 -15.14 3.44 3.45
N SER A 246 -16.44 3.60 3.75
CA SER A 246 -17.51 2.78 3.17
C SER A 246 -17.59 2.93 1.65
N ALA A 247 -17.45 4.15 1.12
CA ALA A 247 -17.41 4.40 -0.33
C ALA A 247 -16.19 3.75 -1.01
N LEU A 248 -15.11 3.54 -0.26
CA LEU A 248 -13.94 2.77 -0.70
C LEU A 248 -14.10 1.26 -0.50
N SER A 249 -15.28 0.79 -0.08
CA SER A 249 -15.54 -0.59 0.36
C SER A 249 -14.63 -1.06 1.51
N ILE A 250 -14.04 -0.11 2.23
CA ILE A 250 -13.32 -0.33 3.48
C ILE A 250 -14.38 -0.22 4.58
N GLN A 251 -15.05 -1.32 4.87
CA GLN A 251 -15.93 -1.41 6.03
C GLN A 251 -15.08 -1.51 7.32
N ASN A 252 -15.70 -1.63 8.49
CA ASN A 252 -15.05 -1.76 9.81
C ASN A 252 -13.95 -2.85 9.88
N ASN A 253 -13.77 -3.65 8.83
CA ASN A 253 -12.69 -4.61 8.68
C ASN A 253 -11.87 -4.34 7.41
N ILE A 254 -10.55 -4.16 7.52
CA ILE A 254 -9.67 -4.31 6.36
C ILE A 254 -9.52 -5.80 6.12
N ILE A 255 -9.87 -6.26 4.92
CA ILE A 255 -9.83 -7.68 4.55
C ILE A 255 -8.78 -7.88 3.48
N ILE A 256 -7.59 -8.32 3.86
CA ILE A 256 -6.54 -8.67 2.90
C ILE A 256 -6.68 -10.15 2.60
N LYS A 257 -7.16 -10.47 1.40
CA LYS A 257 -7.11 -11.84 0.87
C LYS A 257 -5.74 -12.09 0.27
N TYR A 258 -5.11 -13.17 0.66
CA TYR A 258 -3.89 -13.66 0.03
C TYR A 258 -4.02 -15.15 -0.21
N TYR A 259 -3.23 -15.67 -1.14
CA TYR A 259 -3.24 -17.08 -1.47
C TYR A 259 -1.87 -17.69 -1.14
N VAL A 260 -1.84 -18.96 -0.76
CA VAL A 260 -0.59 -19.73 -0.55
C VAL A 260 -0.64 -20.93 -1.47
N TRP A 261 0.45 -21.22 -2.15
CA TRP A 261 0.55 -22.43 -2.96
C TRP A 261 0.66 -23.66 -2.05
N ASN A 262 -0.26 -24.61 -2.21
CA ASN A 262 -0.15 -25.92 -1.58
C ASN A 262 0.48 -26.89 -2.59
N SER A 263 1.73 -27.25 -2.38
CA SER A 263 2.50 -28.15 -3.26
C SER A 263 1.94 -29.58 -3.29
N SER A 264 1.38 -30.08 -2.19
CA SER A 264 0.76 -31.42 -2.13
C SER A 264 -0.53 -31.49 -2.95
N LYS A 265 -1.31 -30.39 -2.97
CA LYS A 265 -2.60 -30.32 -3.69
C LYS A 265 -2.48 -29.63 -5.05
N GLN A 266 -1.30 -29.11 -5.39
CA GLN A 266 -1.04 -28.36 -6.62
C GLN A 266 -2.10 -27.26 -6.88
N GLN A 267 -2.47 -26.52 -5.83
CA GLN A 267 -3.46 -25.45 -5.90
C GLN A 267 -3.20 -24.33 -4.88
N PHE A 268 -3.74 -23.16 -5.16
CA PHE A 268 -3.73 -22.04 -4.21
C PHE A 268 -4.80 -22.21 -3.14
N GLU A 269 -4.38 -22.18 -1.87
CA GLU A 269 -5.25 -22.08 -0.71
C GLU A 269 -5.48 -20.60 -0.35
N GLY A 270 -6.74 -20.22 -0.16
CA GLY A 270 -7.11 -18.84 0.16
C GLY A 270 -7.07 -18.55 1.65
N TYR A 271 -6.40 -17.47 2.01
CA TYR A 271 -6.28 -16.97 3.37
C TYR A 271 -6.78 -15.52 3.44
N VAL A 272 -7.24 -15.13 4.63
CA VAL A 272 -7.84 -13.83 4.86
C VAL A 272 -7.30 -13.23 6.14
N ILE A 273 -6.59 -12.12 6.01
CA ILE A 273 -6.24 -11.27 7.16
C ILE A 273 -7.39 -10.29 7.35
N LYS A 274 -8.00 -10.34 8.53
CA LYS A 274 -9.04 -9.40 8.93
C LYS A 274 -8.48 -8.52 10.03
N PHE A 275 -8.35 -7.24 9.75
CA PHE A 275 -8.22 -6.22 10.78
C PHE A 275 -9.65 -5.95 11.23
N VAL A 276 -9.96 -6.18 12.49
CA VAL A 276 -11.29 -5.97 13.09
C VAL A 276 -11.16 -4.79 14.07
N LYS A 277 -12.28 -4.35 14.63
CA LYS A 277 -12.32 -3.26 15.61
C LYS A 277 -12.24 -3.82 17.03
#